data_AF-A0A090MY96-F1
#
_entry.id   AF-A0A090MY96-F1
#
_cell.length_a   1.000
_cell.length_b   1.000
_cell.length_c   1.000
_cell.angle_alpha   90.00
_cell.angle_beta   90.00
_cell.angle_gamma   90.00
#
_symmetry.space_group_name_H-M   'P 1'
#
loop_
_entity.id
_entity.type
_entity.pdbx_description
1 polymer ?
#
loop_
_entity_poly.entity_id
_entity_poly.type
_entity_poly.pdbx_seq_one_letter_code
_entity_poly.pdbx_strand_id
1 'polypeptide(L)'
;MNIVRQSKYRHVFCKPLKHESCMSDIKVTEVSWDSLFCAVNPKFIAFVVRGSGGPFLVVPVNKIGRIDKDYPYVDAHKAPCLEIVWSPFNDNVIASCSEDTTVKVWLIPDRGLTRTLSEPVVELTGHQKRVNTLVWHPTANNILLTAGGENKILMWNVGTGEALLEVDGHPDQIFSLSFNYDGSQFITACKDKKLRIFDSHSGQLIKEGSGHEGVKPQRAIFLKDGKVFTTGFTKRSERLFALRNPENLSEPIIQEELDTSNAVLFPLYDEDTNLLWLAGKGDCAIRYYEINDERPYVHYINTYTTSEPQRAIGFQSKRAMNYNENETARIYKLTTKGVVDVLQFFVPRKSDLYQADLYPDTRSLVPAMTAEEFVEGKNAPPNLMVVNPNAAEASKPKIQVAKKANILNQLQPSAQTTTPSPQPSPQPTRHRPVVDDDMGIVMQSQQSQRQEQRQEPRQESRREHKREPSPGKGFNGNPTPRQQVQLKSREDHDGGRNMTAGQRRAAAELERIKRNQREAPPPEEASPPRGGFQSRQHGSASSLSTDQGMPSGPEEMYMEIQRLKQVLRSHERRIRLLEDQLADFSMSNTYGL
;
A
#
# COMPACT_ATOMS: atom_id res chain seq x y z
N MET A 1 -22.87 38.52 5.69
CA MET A 1 -23.39 37.16 5.90
C MET A 1 -22.28 36.18 5.57
N ASN A 2 -22.05 35.13 6.36
CA ASN A 2 -21.16 34.06 5.92
C ASN A 2 -21.92 33.21 4.90
N ILE A 3 -21.57 33.32 3.62
CA ILE A 3 -22.09 32.43 2.59
C ILE A 3 -21.51 31.05 2.88
N VAL A 4 -22.36 30.11 3.31
CA VAL A 4 -21.95 28.73 3.54
C VAL A 4 -21.63 28.10 2.20
N ARG A 5 -20.36 27.72 1.98
CA ARG A 5 -19.90 27.05 0.76
C ARG A 5 -20.82 25.86 0.44
N GLN A 6 -21.41 25.87 -0.74
CA GLN A 6 -22.25 24.77 -1.20
C GLN A 6 -21.38 23.62 -1.72
N SER A 7 -21.21 22.60 -0.87
CA SER A 7 -20.60 21.33 -1.27
C SER A 7 -21.56 20.18 -0.99
N LYS A 8 -21.74 19.32 -1.99
CA LYS A 8 -22.48 18.06 -1.87
C LYS A 8 -21.76 17.02 -1.00
N TYR A 9 -20.46 17.20 -0.78
CA TYR A 9 -19.64 16.33 0.09
C TYR A 9 -19.47 16.89 1.51
N ARG A 10 -19.97 18.10 1.79
CA ARG A 10 -19.88 18.77 3.11
C ARG A 10 -20.33 17.89 4.29
N HIS A 11 -21.21 16.93 4.04
CA HIS A 11 -21.79 16.04 5.04
C HIS A 11 -21.40 14.56 4.85
N VAL A 12 -20.30 14.25 4.16
CA VAL A 12 -19.77 12.88 4.11
C VAL A 12 -19.50 12.39 5.53
N PHE A 13 -19.98 11.19 5.84
CA PHE A 13 -19.81 10.57 7.16
C PHE A 13 -19.36 9.11 7.03
N CYS A 14 -18.63 8.63 8.03
CA CYS A 14 -18.24 7.22 8.15
C CYS A 14 -19.30 6.45 8.95
N LYS A 15 -19.72 5.30 8.43
CA LYS A 15 -20.51 4.26 9.10
C LYS A 15 -19.65 2.99 9.06
N PRO A 16 -18.97 2.63 10.16
CA PRO A 16 -18.21 1.39 10.22
C PRO A 16 -19.15 0.18 10.23
N LEU A 17 -18.72 -0.94 9.64
CA LEU A 17 -19.35 -2.23 9.93
C LEU A 17 -19.08 -2.62 11.38
N LYS A 18 -20.02 -3.39 11.96
CA LYS A 18 -19.83 -4.01 13.27
C LYS A 18 -18.71 -5.06 13.17
N HIS A 19 -17.97 -5.28 14.27
CA HIS A 19 -16.89 -6.28 14.30
C HIS A 19 -17.36 -7.72 13.99
N GLU A 20 -18.63 -8.06 14.25
CA GLU A 20 -19.24 -9.35 13.87
C GLU A 20 -19.33 -9.57 12.35
N SER A 21 -19.25 -8.49 11.56
CA SER A 21 -19.24 -8.47 10.09
C SER A 21 -17.85 -8.20 9.51
N CYS A 22 -16.80 -8.19 10.33
CA CYS A 22 -15.42 -7.89 9.94
C CYS A 22 -14.53 -9.15 9.91
N MET A 23 -13.32 -9.03 9.34
CA MET A 23 -12.27 -10.04 9.45
C MET A 23 -11.43 -9.86 10.73
N SER A 24 -10.86 -10.94 11.26
CA SER A 24 -10.11 -10.95 12.52
C SER A 24 -9.00 -12.02 12.56
N ASP A 25 -8.06 -11.88 13.52
CA ASP A 25 -6.83 -12.70 13.69
C ASP A 25 -5.79 -12.55 12.55
N ILE A 26 -5.82 -11.42 11.82
CA ILE A 26 -4.85 -11.11 10.76
C ILE A 26 -3.54 -10.59 11.34
N LYS A 27 -2.48 -11.39 11.22
CA LYS A 27 -1.15 -11.13 11.76
C LYS A 27 -0.29 -10.33 10.79
N VAL A 28 -0.65 -9.07 10.58
CA VAL A 28 0.12 -8.09 9.79
C VAL A 28 1.60 -8.02 10.21
N THR A 29 2.46 -7.83 9.22
CA THR A 29 3.92 -7.71 9.36
C THR A 29 4.34 -6.68 10.42
N GLU A 30 5.46 -6.95 11.09
CA GLU A 30 6.10 -6.05 12.07
C GLU A 30 7.20 -5.17 11.48
N VAL A 31 7.52 -5.35 10.19
CA VAL A 31 8.56 -4.57 9.49
C VAL A 31 8.32 -3.07 9.64
N SER A 32 9.39 -2.32 9.93
CA SER A 32 9.40 -0.86 10.03
C SER A 32 9.53 -0.22 8.65
N TRP A 33 8.60 -0.54 7.76
CA TRP A 33 8.52 0.05 6.42
C TRP A 33 7.33 1.00 6.29
N ASP A 34 7.45 2.01 5.43
CA ASP A 34 6.37 2.89 5.05
C ASP A 34 5.74 2.43 3.73
N SER A 35 4.90 1.40 3.84
CA SER A 35 3.86 1.05 2.87
C SER A 35 2.50 1.05 3.59
N LEU A 36 1.40 0.97 2.83
CA LEU A 36 0.07 0.70 3.37
C LEU A 36 -0.09 -0.71 3.96
N PHE A 37 0.77 -1.67 3.58
CA PHE A 37 0.74 -3.10 3.93
C PHE A 37 -0.58 -3.84 3.62
N CYS A 38 -1.51 -3.19 2.92
CA CYS A 38 -2.79 -3.73 2.50
C CYS A 38 -3.14 -3.19 1.12
N ALA A 39 -3.62 -4.05 0.23
CA ALA A 39 -4.06 -3.68 -1.12
C ALA A 39 -5.43 -4.31 -1.41
N VAL A 40 -6.33 -3.55 -2.02
CA VAL A 40 -7.74 -3.95 -2.18
C VAL A 40 -8.21 -3.73 -3.62
N ASN A 41 -9.01 -4.64 -4.12
CA ASN A 41 -9.79 -4.49 -5.35
C ASN A 41 -11.22 -5.05 -5.13
N PRO A 42 -12.12 -5.07 -6.13
CA PRO A 42 -13.50 -5.56 -5.96
C PRO A 42 -13.65 -7.04 -5.59
N LYS A 43 -12.62 -7.87 -5.80
CA LYS A 43 -12.64 -9.32 -5.51
C LYS A 43 -11.91 -9.65 -4.21
N PHE A 44 -10.76 -9.02 -3.97
CA PHE A 44 -9.80 -9.44 -2.94
C PHE A 44 -9.25 -8.30 -2.09
N ILE A 45 -8.85 -8.66 -0.89
CA ILE A 45 -8.09 -7.87 0.08
C ILE A 45 -6.80 -8.66 0.35
N ALA A 46 -5.65 -8.05 0.08
CA ALA A 46 -4.35 -8.63 0.35
C ALA A 46 -3.66 -7.91 1.51
N PHE A 47 -2.94 -8.65 2.36
CA PHE A 47 -2.26 -8.11 3.55
C PHE A 47 -0.83 -8.67 3.66
N VAL A 48 0.17 -7.82 3.83
CA VAL A 48 1.54 -8.26 4.16
C VAL A 48 1.57 -8.75 5.61
N VAL A 49 1.90 -10.03 5.83
CA VAL A 49 1.79 -10.70 7.14
C VAL A 49 3.14 -11.17 7.68
N ARG A 50 3.15 -11.59 8.95
CA ARG A 50 4.33 -12.15 9.62
C ARG A 50 4.65 -13.53 9.09
N GLY A 51 5.88 -13.74 8.63
CA GLY A 51 6.43 -15.04 8.28
C GLY A 51 7.87 -14.92 7.77
N SER A 52 8.57 -16.05 7.73
CA SER A 52 9.79 -16.20 6.93
C SER A 52 9.48 -15.91 5.46
N GLY A 53 10.38 -15.25 4.74
CA GLY A 53 10.17 -14.94 3.32
C GLY A 53 9.16 -13.82 3.02
N GLY A 54 8.67 -13.11 4.04
CA GLY A 54 7.78 -11.96 3.83
C GLY A 54 6.46 -12.29 3.11
N PRO A 55 5.65 -13.26 3.58
CA PRO A 55 4.44 -13.68 2.90
C PRO A 55 3.32 -12.64 2.97
N PHE A 56 2.36 -12.75 2.05
CA PHE A 56 1.11 -11.98 2.11
C PHE A 56 -0.12 -12.88 2.01
N LEU A 57 -1.17 -12.55 2.76
CA LEU A 57 -2.49 -13.17 2.61
C LEU A 57 -3.20 -12.58 1.40
N VAL A 58 -4.07 -13.37 0.76
CA VAL A 58 -5.08 -12.87 -0.18
C VAL A 58 -6.44 -13.48 0.20
N VAL A 59 -7.39 -12.62 0.52
CA VAL A 59 -8.69 -13.00 1.10
C VAL A 59 -9.82 -12.36 0.28
N PRO A 60 -10.90 -13.10 -0.07
CA PRO A 60 -12.07 -12.52 -0.72
C PRO A 60 -12.70 -11.38 0.10
N VAL A 61 -13.17 -10.30 -0.57
CA VAL A 61 -13.77 -9.11 0.09
C VAL A 61 -14.99 -9.43 0.97
N ASN A 62 -15.61 -10.59 0.79
CA ASN A 62 -16.79 -11.06 1.50
C ASN A 62 -16.48 -12.12 2.60
N LYS A 63 -15.21 -12.43 2.89
CA LYS A 63 -14.84 -13.24 4.06
C LYS A 63 -15.15 -12.44 5.33
N ILE A 64 -15.87 -13.07 6.25
CA ILE A 64 -16.25 -12.53 7.56
C ILE A 64 -15.74 -13.45 8.66
N GLY A 65 -15.51 -12.92 9.86
CA GLY A 65 -15.14 -13.66 11.05
C GLY A 65 -13.64 -13.86 11.17
N ARG A 66 -13.23 -15.01 11.70
CA ARG A 66 -11.82 -15.32 11.93
C ARG A 66 -11.12 -15.80 10.66
N ILE A 67 -9.87 -15.39 10.48
CA ILE A 67 -8.94 -16.03 9.57
C ILE A 67 -8.22 -17.15 10.32
N ASP A 68 -8.30 -18.36 9.78
CA ASP A 68 -7.77 -19.56 10.40
C ASP A 68 -6.23 -19.60 10.35
N LYS A 69 -5.59 -20.34 11.27
CA LYS A 69 -4.12 -20.29 11.44
C LYS A 69 -3.38 -20.84 10.21
N ASP A 70 -4.01 -21.78 9.53
CA ASP A 70 -3.60 -22.51 8.34
C ASP A 70 -4.21 -21.95 7.04
N TYR A 71 -4.80 -20.74 7.10
CA TYR A 71 -5.39 -20.09 5.92
C TYR A 71 -4.33 -19.87 4.82
N PRO A 72 -4.60 -20.28 3.55
CA PRO A 72 -3.66 -20.15 2.43
C PRO A 72 -3.11 -18.74 2.20
N TYR A 73 -1.81 -18.68 1.87
CA TYR A 73 -1.05 -17.44 1.68
C TYR A 73 -0.16 -17.48 0.43
N VAL A 74 0.42 -16.35 0.04
CA VAL A 74 1.47 -16.28 -0.99
C VAL A 74 2.83 -16.28 -0.30
N ASP A 75 3.61 -17.33 -0.54
CA ASP A 75 4.96 -17.53 0.01
C ASP A 75 5.97 -16.76 -0.86
N ALA A 76 5.91 -15.43 -0.75
CA ALA A 76 6.25 -14.58 -1.87
C ALA A 76 7.75 -14.48 -2.16
N HIS A 77 8.56 -14.26 -1.12
CA HIS A 77 9.92 -13.75 -1.22
C HIS A 77 10.90 -14.54 -0.35
N LYS A 78 12.19 -14.22 -0.44
CA LYS A 78 13.25 -14.80 0.40
C LYS A 78 13.59 -13.91 1.61
N ALA A 79 13.14 -12.66 1.58
CA ALA A 79 13.27 -11.65 2.65
C ALA A 79 11.94 -10.87 2.80
N PRO A 80 11.81 -9.96 3.77
CA PRO A 80 10.55 -9.26 4.03
C PRO A 80 9.97 -8.50 2.82
N CYS A 81 8.72 -8.83 2.47
CA CYS A 81 7.93 -8.04 1.53
C CYS A 81 7.63 -6.66 2.12
N LEU A 82 7.82 -5.63 1.32
CA LEU A 82 7.73 -4.22 1.71
C LEU A 82 6.44 -3.57 1.23
N GLU A 83 5.97 -3.91 0.03
CA GLU A 83 4.75 -3.36 -0.59
C GLU A 83 4.08 -4.37 -1.54
N ILE A 84 2.77 -4.24 -1.68
CA ILE A 84 1.91 -5.04 -2.57
C ILE A 84 0.88 -4.13 -3.27
N VAL A 85 0.63 -4.33 -4.57
CA VAL A 85 -0.36 -3.54 -5.35
C VAL A 85 -1.04 -4.37 -6.44
N TRP A 86 -2.37 -4.23 -6.54
CA TRP A 86 -3.18 -4.87 -7.60
C TRP A 86 -2.97 -4.17 -8.94
N SER A 87 -3.02 -4.95 -10.02
CA SER A 87 -3.08 -4.41 -11.38
C SER A 87 -4.40 -3.63 -11.58
N PRO A 88 -4.37 -2.43 -12.17
CA PRO A 88 -5.59 -1.67 -12.45
C PRO A 88 -6.47 -2.31 -13.54
N PHE A 89 -5.94 -3.26 -14.31
CA PHE A 89 -6.62 -3.90 -15.46
C PHE A 89 -7.03 -5.35 -15.23
N ASN A 90 -6.57 -5.98 -14.13
CA ASN A 90 -6.87 -7.37 -13.84
C ASN A 90 -6.97 -7.60 -12.32
N ASP A 91 -8.20 -7.78 -11.82
CA ASP A 91 -8.48 -7.99 -10.40
C ASP A 91 -7.92 -9.32 -9.83
N ASN A 92 -7.29 -10.17 -10.65
CA ASN A 92 -6.59 -11.37 -10.22
C ASN A 92 -5.06 -11.18 -10.16
N VAL A 93 -4.51 -10.09 -10.70
CA VAL A 93 -3.06 -9.88 -10.79
C VAL A 93 -2.59 -8.91 -9.70
N ILE A 94 -1.67 -9.35 -8.86
CA ILE A 94 -1.02 -8.54 -7.83
C ILE A 94 0.49 -8.58 -7.99
N ALA A 95 1.16 -7.46 -7.78
CA ALA A 95 2.62 -7.36 -7.72
C ALA A 95 3.07 -7.14 -6.27
N SER A 96 4.22 -7.71 -5.89
CA SER A 96 4.87 -7.58 -4.58
C SER A 96 6.34 -7.23 -4.73
N CYS A 97 6.91 -6.48 -3.79
CA CYS A 97 8.35 -6.17 -3.76
C CYS A 97 8.95 -6.39 -2.37
N SER A 98 10.26 -6.61 -2.28
CA SER A 98 10.92 -7.12 -1.07
C SER A 98 12.33 -6.60 -0.83
N GLU A 99 12.83 -6.85 0.38
CA GLU A 99 14.25 -6.74 0.73
C GLU A 99 15.17 -7.71 -0.02
N ASP A 100 14.63 -8.76 -0.68
CA ASP A 100 15.39 -9.71 -1.50
C ASP A 100 15.78 -9.19 -2.90
N THR A 101 15.59 -7.89 -3.14
CA THR A 101 15.86 -7.14 -4.39
C THR A 101 14.98 -7.52 -5.59
N THR A 102 14.02 -8.44 -5.42
CA THR A 102 13.07 -8.82 -6.48
C THR A 102 11.75 -8.07 -6.40
N VAL A 103 11.08 -7.98 -7.56
CA VAL A 103 9.64 -7.74 -7.67
C VAL A 103 9.00 -8.97 -8.30
N LYS A 104 7.84 -9.39 -7.79
CA LYS A 104 7.15 -10.60 -8.27
C LYS A 104 5.70 -10.30 -8.59
N VAL A 105 5.17 -10.98 -9.61
CA VAL A 105 3.80 -10.81 -10.06
C VAL A 105 3.07 -12.15 -10.01
N TRP A 106 1.86 -12.13 -9.43
CA TRP A 106 1.11 -13.31 -9.01
C TRP A 106 -0.28 -13.30 -9.63
N LEU A 107 -0.74 -14.47 -10.08
CA LEU A 107 -2.11 -14.68 -10.52
C LEU A 107 -2.90 -15.41 -9.43
N ILE A 108 -3.85 -14.71 -8.82
CA ILE A 108 -4.73 -15.23 -7.78
C ILE A 108 -5.91 -15.96 -8.43
N PRO A 109 -6.26 -17.20 -8.01
CA PRO A 109 -7.44 -17.89 -8.53
C PRO A 109 -8.75 -17.15 -8.19
N ASP A 110 -9.77 -17.26 -9.05
CA ASP A 110 -11.03 -16.51 -8.91
C ASP A 110 -11.77 -16.69 -7.58
N ARG A 111 -11.57 -17.83 -6.91
CA ARG A 111 -12.20 -18.16 -5.62
C ARG A 111 -11.30 -17.83 -4.41
N GLY A 112 -10.19 -17.12 -4.64
CA GLY A 112 -9.13 -16.92 -3.65
C GLY A 112 -8.17 -18.11 -3.60
N LEU A 113 -7.25 -18.08 -2.62
CA LEU A 113 -6.24 -19.12 -2.44
C LEU A 113 -6.85 -20.37 -1.77
N THR A 114 -6.68 -21.54 -2.40
CA THR A 114 -7.07 -22.86 -1.84
C THR A 114 -5.89 -23.62 -1.22
N ARG A 115 -4.66 -23.21 -1.55
CA ARG A 115 -3.38 -23.72 -1.05
C ARG A 115 -2.35 -22.57 -1.10
N THR A 116 -1.25 -22.71 -0.38
CA THR A 116 -0.14 -21.75 -0.47
C THR A 116 0.38 -21.63 -1.91
N LEU A 117 0.67 -20.41 -2.34
CA LEU A 117 1.20 -20.09 -3.67
C LEU A 117 2.66 -19.65 -3.53
N SER A 118 3.61 -20.47 -4.00
CA SER A 118 5.06 -20.20 -4.00
C SER A 118 5.58 -19.66 -5.33
N GLU A 119 4.98 -20.11 -6.44
CA GLU A 119 5.47 -19.77 -7.79
C GLU A 119 4.86 -18.45 -8.29
N PRO A 120 5.67 -17.42 -8.57
CA PRO A 120 5.20 -16.23 -9.26
C PRO A 120 4.99 -16.54 -10.75
N VAL A 121 4.15 -15.74 -11.40
CA VAL A 121 3.99 -15.77 -12.86
C VAL A 121 5.12 -15.02 -13.56
N VAL A 122 5.68 -14.00 -12.90
CA VAL A 122 6.85 -13.24 -13.35
C VAL A 122 7.71 -12.88 -12.13
N GLU A 123 9.01 -13.12 -12.20
CA GLU A 123 10.02 -12.62 -11.25
C GLU A 123 10.90 -11.61 -12.00
N LEU A 124 10.93 -10.36 -11.50
CA LEU A 124 11.65 -9.24 -12.09
C LEU A 124 12.91 -8.98 -11.26
N THR A 125 14.07 -9.18 -11.89
CA THR A 125 15.40 -9.07 -11.27
C THR A 125 16.21 -7.96 -11.95
N GLY A 126 16.76 -7.03 -11.18
CA GLY A 126 17.54 -5.91 -11.72
C GLY A 126 17.91 -4.86 -10.68
N HIS A 127 17.06 -4.66 -9.67
CA HIS A 127 17.42 -3.86 -8.50
C HIS A 127 18.55 -4.52 -7.70
N GLN A 128 19.51 -3.70 -7.25
CA GLN A 128 20.73 -4.15 -6.56
C GLN A 128 20.60 -4.14 -5.03
N LYS A 129 19.54 -3.53 -4.51
CA LYS A 129 19.15 -3.50 -3.09
C LYS A 129 17.64 -3.74 -3.00
N ARG A 130 17.11 -3.76 -1.77
CA ARG A 130 15.66 -3.84 -1.51
C ARG A 130 14.85 -2.96 -2.46
N VAL A 131 13.68 -3.42 -2.89
CA VAL A 131 12.78 -2.60 -3.69
C VAL A 131 11.86 -1.85 -2.74
N ASN A 132 12.00 -0.53 -2.68
CA ASN A 132 11.38 0.35 -1.70
C ASN A 132 9.85 0.49 -1.89
N THR A 133 9.39 0.54 -3.14
CA THR A 133 8.00 0.82 -3.53
C THR A 133 7.79 0.47 -5.00
N LEU A 134 6.54 0.20 -5.39
CA LEU A 134 6.13 -0.07 -6.78
C LEU A 134 4.76 0.54 -7.10
N VAL A 135 4.55 0.90 -8.37
CA VAL A 135 3.26 1.43 -8.87
C VAL A 135 3.00 0.97 -10.30
N TRP A 136 1.79 0.44 -10.55
CA TRP A 136 1.34 0.07 -11.89
C TRP A 136 1.04 1.33 -12.72
N HIS A 137 1.31 1.26 -14.02
CA HIS A 137 1.00 2.33 -14.94
C HIS A 137 -0.53 2.49 -15.12
N PRO A 138 -1.06 3.72 -15.17
CA PRO A 138 -2.50 3.99 -15.03
C PRO A 138 -3.34 3.75 -16.29
N THR A 139 -2.71 3.57 -17.47
CA THR A 139 -3.40 3.50 -18.78
C THR A 139 -2.86 2.42 -19.72
N ALA A 140 -1.55 2.32 -19.91
CA ALA A 140 -0.87 1.25 -20.65
C ALA A 140 -0.86 -0.08 -19.88
N ASN A 141 -1.21 -1.18 -20.56
CA ASN A 141 -1.21 -2.52 -19.96
C ASN A 141 0.21 -3.00 -19.60
N ASN A 142 0.32 -3.88 -18.60
CA ASN A 142 1.55 -4.56 -18.15
C ASN A 142 2.73 -3.65 -17.72
N ILE A 143 2.66 -2.33 -17.88
CA ILE A 143 3.76 -1.43 -17.47
C ILE A 143 3.75 -1.27 -15.94
N LEU A 144 4.91 -1.50 -15.31
CA LEU A 144 5.12 -1.40 -13.86
C LEU A 144 6.36 -0.57 -13.57
N LEU A 145 6.29 0.33 -12.59
CA LEU A 145 7.40 1.18 -12.14
C LEU A 145 7.83 0.80 -10.72
N THR A 146 9.13 0.67 -10.47
CA THR A 146 9.70 0.22 -9.19
C THR A 146 10.88 1.10 -8.78
N ALA A 147 11.07 1.36 -7.48
CA ALA A 147 12.22 2.13 -6.98
C ALA A 147 13.08 1.31 -6.01
N GLY A 148 14.40 1.28 -6.23
CA GLY A 148 15.36 0.50 -5.46
C GLY A 148 16.04 1.26 -4.31
N GLY A 149 16.59 0.51 -3.36
CA GLY A 149 17.43 1.02 -2.25
C GLY A 149 18.79 1.57 -2.69
N GLU A 150 19.13 1.42 -3.97
CA GLU A 150 20.23 2.06 -4.68
C GLU A 150 19.84 3.42 -5.30
N ASN A 151 18.62 3.88 -5.05
CA ASN A 151 18.03 5.14 -5.52
C ASN A 151 17.76 5.22 -7.04
N LYS A 152 17.85 4.10 -7.76
CA LYS A 152 17.39 3.99 -9.15
C LYS A 152 15.92 3.60 -9.24
N ILE A 153 15.28 3.98 -10.33
CA ILE A 153 13.93 3.57 -10.72
C ILE A 153 14.03 2.69 -11.96
N LEU A 154 13.28 1.59 -11.99
CA LEU A 154 13.17 0.71 -13.15
C LEU A 154 11.72 0.65 -13.62
N MET A 155 11.51 0.71 -14.93
CA MET A 155 10.21 0.46 -15.57
C MET A 155 10.26 -0.86 -16.33
N TRP A 156 9.19 -1.64 -16.22
CA TRP A 156 9.12 -3.03 -16.70
C TRP A 156 7.91 -3.25 -17.61
N ASN A 157 8.06 -4.07 -18.65
CA ASN A 157 6.94 -4.76 -19.27
C ASN A 157 6.74 -6.11 -18.58
N VAL A 158 5.78 -6.19 -17.65
CA VAL A 158 5.46 -7.43 -16.93
C VAL A 158 5.03 -8.56 -17.89
N GLY A 159 4.49 -8.23 -19.06
CA GLY A 159 4.06 -9.25 -20.04
C GLY A 159 5.20 -10.04 -20.67
N THR A 160 6.42 -9.51 -20.64
CA THR A 160 7.63 -10.10 -21.22
C THR A 160 8.77 -10.29 -20.22
N GLY A 161 8.70 -9.64 -19.05
CA GLY A 161 9.79 -9.58 -18.06
C GLY A 161 10.89 -8.57 -18.40
N GLU A 162 10.77 -7.84 -19.52
CA GLU A 162 11.78 -6.89 -19.99
C GLU A 162 11.81 -5.62 -19.12
N ALA A 163 13.01 -5.21 -18.67
CA ALA A 163 13.24 -3.85 -18.21
C ALA A 163 13.28 -2.91 -19.43
N LEU A 164 12.45 -1.87 -19.43
CA LEU A 164 12.28 -0.93 -20.54
C LEU A 164 13.13 0.34 -20.36
N LEU A 165 13.24 0.81 -19.12
CA LEU A 165 13.83 2.10 -18.78
C LEU A 165 14.46 2.02 -17.39
N GLU A 166 15.65 2.62 -17.25
CA GLU A 166 16.29 2.91 -15.96
C GLU A 166 16.37 4.44 -15.79
N VAL A 167 15.94 4.95 -14.64
CA VAL A 167 16.03 6.37 -14.28
C VAL A 167 16.90 6.50 -13.04
N ASP A 168 17.86 7.41 -13.11
CA ASP A 168 18.88 7.70 -12.11
C ASP A 168 18.91 9.22 -11.82
N GLY A 169 19.70 9.65 -10.85
CA GLY A 169 19.86 11.04 -10.45
C GLY A 169 19.23 11.40 -9.09
N HIS A 170 18.63 10.44 -8.38
CA HIS A 170 18.22 10.62 -6.98
C HIS A 170 19.43 10.37 -6.05
N PRO A 171 19.93 11.40 -5.34
CA PRO A 171 21.14 11.26 -4.52
C PRO A 171 20.90 10.54 -3.19
N ASP A 172 19.65 10.27 -2.84
CA ASP A 172 19.23 9.66 -1.57
C ASP A 172 17.92 8.88 -1.77
N GLN A 173 17.43 8.21 -0.72
CA GLN A 173 16.30 7.29 -0.77
C GLN A 173 15.03 7.92 -1.36
N ILE A 174 14.45 7.22 -2.34
CA ILE A 174 13.11 7.49 -2.89
C ILE A 174 12.05 6.98 -1.91
N PHE A 175 11.08 7.83 -1.55
CA PHE A 175 10.01 7.53 -0.58
C PHE A 175 8.64 7.30 -1.23
N SER A 176 8.41 7.81 -2.45
CA SER A 176 7.10 7.82 -3.09
C SER A 176 7.26 7.81 -4.61
N LEU A 177 6.40 7.06 -5.29
CA LEU A 177 6.15 7.13 -6.74
C LEU A 177 4.66 7.40 -6.95
N SER A 178 4.31 8.15 -8.00
CA SER A 178 2.93 8.25 -8.51
C SER A 178 2.96 8.65 -9.98
N PHE A 179 2.24 7.94 -10.84
CA PHE A 179 1.92 8.45 -12.17
C PHE A 179 0.92 9.61 -12.11
N ASN A 180 0.85 10.41 -13.17
CA ASN A 180 -0.25 11.34 -13.43
C ASN A 180 -1.48 10.61 -14.01
N TYR A 181 -2.54 11.35 -14.35
CA TYR A 181 -3.84 10.77 -14.69
C TYR A 181 -3.80 9.82 -15.90
N ASP A 182 -3.04 10.17 -16.94
CA ASP A 182 -2.90 9.42 -18.20
C ASP A 182 -1.63 8.55 -18.29
N GLY A 183 -0.69 8.69 -17.35
CA GLY A 183 0.56 7.92 -17.29
C GLY A 183 1.75 8.56 -18.01
N SER A 184 1.55 9.66 -18.73
CA SER A 184 2.60 10.37 -19.48
C SER A 184 3.77 10.84 -18.61
N GLN A 185 3.54 11.05 -17.31
CA GLN A 185 4.55 11.50 -16.35
C GLN A 185 4.44 10.76 -15.03
N PHE A 186 5.53 10.69 -14.28
CA PHE A 186 5.52 10.25 -12.89
C PHE A 186 6.25 11.22 -11.96
N ILE A 187 5.72 11.40 -10.76
CA ILE A 187 6.34 12.19 -9.69
C ILE A 187 6.98 11.28 -8.66
N THR A 188 8.11 11.75 -8.13
CA THR A 188 8.88 11.11 -7.07
C THR A 188 9.07 12.08 -5.90
N ALA A 189 9.11 11.54 -4.68
CA ALA A 189 9.47 12.30 -3.49
C ALA A 189 10.70 11.65 -2.82
N CYS A 190 11.73 12.44 -2.53
CA CYS A 190 13.05 11.96 -2.15
C CYS A 190 13.50 12.46 -0.76
N LYS A 191 14.44 11.74 -0.15
CA LYS A 191 15.09 12.04 1.15
C LYS A 191 16.03 13.26 1.12
N ASP A 192 16.46 13.68 -0.07
CA ASP A 192 17.09 14.99 -0.30
C ASP A 192 16.13 16.18 -0.18
N LYS A 193 14.87 15.91 0.20
CA LYS A 193 13.74 16.84 0.37
C LYS A 193 13.20 17.42 -0.93
N LYS A 194 13.63 16.95 -2.10
CA LYS A 194 13.12 17.40 -3.40
C LYS A 194 11.96 16.54 -3.91
N LEU A 195 11.13 17.19 -4.72
CA LEU A 195 10.10 16.60 -5.55
C LEU A 195 10.58 16.65 -7.00
N ARG A 196 10.38 15.58 -7.77
CA ARG A 196 10.80 15.51 -9.18
C ARG A 196 9.72 14.87 -10.04
N ILE A 197 9.32 15.54 -11.11
CA ILE A 197 8.46 15.01 -12.18
C ILE A 197 9.35 14.59 -13.34
N PHE A 198 9.16 13.36 -13.80
CA PHE A 198 9.85 12.75 -14.93
C PHE A 198 8.88 12.42 -16.06
N ASP A 199 9.40 12.43 -17.27
CA ASP A 199 8.77 11.88 -18.47
C ASP A 199 8.77 10.35 -18.39
N SER A 200 7.61 9.72 -18.61
CA SER A 200 7.48 8.26 -18.46
C SER A 200 8.18 7.46 -19.57
N HIS A 201 8.35 8.04 -20.76
CA HIS A 201 8.87 7.35 -21.94
C HIS A 201 10.39 7.39 -22.01
N SER A 202 10.97 8.56 -21.74
CA SER A 202 12.41 8.83 -21.85
C SER A 202 13.14 8.84 -20.51
N GLY A 203 12.42 8.88 -19.38
CA GLY A 203 12.99 9.00 -18.05
C GLY A 203 13.63 10.37 -17.75
N GLN A 204 13.43 11.36 -18.61
CA GLN A 204 14.03 12.69 -18.43
C GLN A 204 13.34 13.48 -17.32
N LEU A 205 14.13 14.22 -16.55
CA LEU A 205 13.66 15.12 -15.49
C LEU A 205 13.00 16.37 -16.11
N ILE A 206 11.68 16.48 -16.02
CA ILE A 206 10.92 17.62 -16.54
C ILE A 206 10.94 18.79 -15.53
N LYS A 207 10.70 18.49 -14.25
CA LYS A 207 10.60 19.48 -13.17
C LYS A 207 11.26 18.97 -11.90
N GLU A 208 11.97 19.86 -11.21
CA GLU A 208 12.45 19.66 -9.83
C GLU A 208 11.99 20.83 -8.96
N GLY A 209 11.67 20.58 -7.69
CA GLY A 209 11.40 21.64 -6.73
C GLY A 209 11.49 21.20 -5.27
N SER A 210 11.42 22.17 -4.36
CA SER A 210 11.47 21.95 -2.92
C SER A 210 10.21 21.26 -2.40
N GLY A 211 10.36 20.10 -1.77
CA GLY A 211 9.31 19.42 -1.02
C GLY A 211 9.15 19.97 0.39
N HIS A 212 9.00 19.07 1.37
CA HIS A 212 8.84 19.44 2.77
C HIS A 212 10.17 19.50 3.53
N GLU A 213 10.33 20.47 4.42
CA GLU A 213 11.61 20.76 5.08
C GLU A 213 12.03 19.78 6.18
N GLY A 214 11.13 18.91 6.64
CA GLY A 214 11.40 17.88 7.63
C GLY A 214 12.40 16.82 7.17
N VAL A 215 12.80 15.94 8.09
CA VAL A 215 13.75 14.83 7.84
C VAL A 215 13.08 13.46 7.71
N LYS A 216 11.77 13.39 7.97
CA LYS A 216 10.94 12.19 7.88
C LYS A 216 10.39 12.02 6.45
N PRO A 217 9.93 10.82 6.05
CA PRO A 217 9.41 10.59 4.70
C PRO A 217 8.25 11.49 4.31
N GLN A 218 8.24 11.88 3.04
CA GLN A 218 7.19 12.66 2.39
C GLN A 218 6.54 11.83 1.27
N ARG A 219 5.26 12.07 1.00
CA ARG A 219 4.53 11.51 -0.15
C ARG A 219 4.20 12.61 -1.15
N ALA A 220 4.13 12.21 -2.42
CA ALA A 220 3.59 13.03 -3.48
C ALA A 220 2.72 12.16 -4.39
N ILE A 221 1.53 12.65 -4.71
CA ILE A 221 0.63 12.08 -5.72
C ILE A 221 0.21 13.18 -6.69
N PHE A 222 -0.09 12.78 -7.93
CA PHE A 222 -0.85 13.63 -8.84
C PHE A 222 -2.34 13.54 -8.52
N LEU A 223 -3.06 14.61 -8.83
CA LEU A 223 -4.53 14.67 -8.88
C LEU A 223 -5.01 14.62 -10.35
N LYS A 224 -6.32 14.42 -10.57
CA LYS A 224 -6.94 14.27 -11.91
C LYS A 224 -6.75 15.49 -12.82
N ASP A 225 -6.58 16.67 -12.22
CA ASP A 225 -6.33 17.95 -12.88
C ASP A 225 -4.84 18.27 -13.11
N GLY A 226 -3.95 17.32 -12.82
CA GLY A 226 -2.50 17.48 -12.93
C GLY A 226 -1.84 18.26 -11.78
N LYS A 227 -2.60 18.79 -10.81
CA LYS A 227 -2.01 19.34 -9.58
C LYS A 227 -1.33 18.23 -8.77
N VAL A 228 -0.37 18.61 -7.94
CA VAL A 228 0.37 17.68 -7.08
C VAL A 228 -0.06 17.89 -5.63
N PHE A 229 -0.51 16.83 -4.96
CA PHE A 229 -0.77 16.84 -3.53
C PHE A 229 0.36 16.13 -2.79
N THR A 230 0.93 16.78 -1.77
CA THR A 230 2.05 16.23 -0.98
C THR A 230 1.75 16.21 0.51
N THR A 231 2.27 15.20 1.20
CA THR A 231 2.27 15.13 2.67
C THR A 231 3.69 15.03 3.17
N GLY A 232 3.96 15.60 4.34
CA GLY A 232 5.29 15.55 4.95
C GLY A 232 5.31 16.22 6.30
N PHE A 233 6.45 16.82 6.63
CA PHE A 233 6.71 17.35 7.96
C PHE A 233 7.44 18.71 7.91
N THR A 234 7.19 19.57 8.91
CA THR A 234 7.95 20.81 9.15
C THR A 234 9.37 20.49 9.65
N LYS A 235 10.24 21.51 9.72
CA LYS A 235 11.53 21.39 10.45
C LYS A 235 11.35 20.96 11.92
N ARG A 236 10.22 21.33 12.56
CA ARG A 236 9.88 20.97 13.95
C ARG A 236 9.19 19.60 14.06
N SER A 237 9.10 18.84 12.97
CA SER A 237 8.44 17.53 12.89
C SER A 237 6.91 17.51 13.09
N GLU A 238 6.22 18.65 12.93
CA GLU A 238 4.76 18.68 12.76
C GLU A 238 4.39 18.12 11.39
N ARG A 239 3.32 17.34 11.30
CA ARG A 239 2.75 16.84 10.04
C ARG A 239 2.06 17.96 9.30
N LEU A 240 2.15 17.94 7.98
CA LEU A 240 1.52 18.94 7.13
C LEU A 240 1.16 18.35 5.76
N PHE A 241 0.26 19.01 5.04
CA PHE A 241 0.04 18.77 3.61
C PHE A 241 0.26 20.04 2.78
N ALA A 242 0.53 19.87 1.48
CA ALA A 242 0.50 20.96 0.51
C ALA A 242 -0.18 20.55 -0.80
N LEU A 243 -0.83 21.51 -1.46
CA LEU A 243 -1.25 21.42 -2.86
C LEU A 243 -0.30 22.29 -3.69
N ARG A 244 0.21 21.77 -4.80
CA ARG A 244 1.28 22.37 -5.61
C ARG A 244 0.91 22.36 -7.09
N ASN A 245 1.43 23.33 -7.85
CA ASN A 245 1.33 23.35 -9.31
C ASN A 245 2.50 22.50 -9.87
N PRO A 246 2.30 21.57 -10.84
CA PRO A 246 3.42 20.84 -11.45
C PRO A 246 4.48 21.76 -12.06
N GLU A 247 4.08 22.94 -12.58
CA GLU A 247 5.00 23.92 -13.18
C GLU A 247 5.88 24.65 -12.15
N ASN A 248 5.45 24.71 -10.89
CA ASN A 248 6.22 25.26 -9.78
C ASN A 248 6.01 24.40 -8.53
N LEU A 249 6.81 23.34 -8.41
CA LEU A 249 6.74 22.42 -7.28
C LEU A 249 7.23 23.05 -5.97
N SER A 250 8.09 24.07 -6.01
CA SER A 250 8.67 24.67 -4.80
C SER A 250 7.66 25.48 -3.99
N GLU A 251 6.90 26.36 -4.65
CA GLU A 251 5.91 27.23 -4.00
C GLU A 251 4.52 26.57 -3.97
N PRO A 252 3.98 26.20 -2.79
CA PRO A 252 2.68 25.57 -2.70
C PRO A 252 1.54 26.57 -2.90
N ILE A 253 0.48 26.13 -3.59
CA ILE A 253 -0.79 26.84 -3.77
C ILE A 253 -1.48 27.06 -2.40
N ILE A 254 -1.40 26.04 -1.54
CA ILE A 254 -1.73 26.08 -0.11
C ILE A 254 -0.88 25.04 0.63
N GLN A 255 -0.51 25.34 1.87
CA GLN A 255 0.14 24.40 2.80
C GLN A 255 -0.50 24.55 4.19
N GLU A 256 -0.90 23.45 4.83
CA GLU A 256 -1.49 23.45 6.18
C GLU A 256 -0.79 22.45 7.12
N GLU A 257 -0.49 22.89 8.34
CA GLU A 257 0.00 22.04 9.44
C GLU A 257 -1.18 21.32 10.14
N LEU A 258 -0.96 20.09 10.60
CA LEU A 258 -2.03 19.17 11.00
C LEU A 258 -1.98 18.75 12.48
N ASP A 259 -0.86 18.16 12.92
CA ASP A 259 -0.59 17.69 14.29
C ASP A 259 0.89 17.32 14.46
N THR A 260 1.31 16.87 15.64
CA THR A 260 2.69 16.46 15.96
C THR A 260 2.93 14.93 15.94
N SER A 261 2.03 14.13 15.32
CA SER A 261 2.20 12.68 15.24
C SER A 261 3.43 12.30 14.41
N ASN A 262 4.03 11.14 14.73
CA ASN A 262 5.19 10.64 14.01
C ASN A 262 4.85 9.86 12.74
N ALA A 263 3.57 9.49 12.54
CA ALA A 263 3.15 8.64 11.44
C ALA A 263 3.17 9.38 10.08
N VAL A 264 3.88 8.81 9.10
CA VAL A 264 3.82 9.27 7.69
C VAL A 264 2.38 9.16 7.21
N LEU A 265 1.82 10.27 6.73
CA LEU A 265 0.46 10.32 6.17
C LEU A 265 0.48 9.83 4.72
N PHE A 266 -0.41 8.90 4.41
CA PHE A 266 -0.68 8.47 3.05
C PHE A 266 -1.91 9.22 2.51
N PRO A 267 -1.79 9.92 1.38
CA PRO A 267 -2.94 10.51 0.69
C PRO A 267 -3.68 9.44 -0.11
N LEU A 268 -4.92 9.13 0.29
CA LEU A 268 -5.81 8.19 -0.39
C LEU A 268 -6.85 9.01 -1.15
N TYR A 269 -6.66 9.18 -2.46
CA TYR A 269 -7.43 10.10 -3.31
C TYR A 269 -8.44 9.35 -4.19
N ASP A 270 -9.68 9.84 -4.19
CA ASP A 270 -10.73 9.44 -5.13
C ASP A 270 -10.86 10.49 -6.23
N GLU A 271 -10.24 10.18 -7.36
CA GLU A 271 -10.22 11.02 -8.56
C GLU A 271 -11.60 11.23 -9.21
N ASP A 272 -12.62 10.44 -8.87
CA ASP A 272 -13.97 10.62 -9.43
C ASP A 272 -14.81 11.64 -8.65
N THR A 273 -14.48 11.87 -7.37
CA THR A 273 -15.18 12.83 -6.52
C THR A 273 -14.33 14.02 -6.06
N ASN A 274 -13.03 13.97 -6.33
CA ASN A 274 -11.99 14.82 -5.72
C ASN A 274 -11.96 14.79 -4.19
N LEU A 275 -12.37 13.66 -3.59
CA LEU A 275 -12.24 13.44 -2.16
C LEU A 275 -10.89 12.84 -1.80
N LEU A 276 -10.35 13.24 -0.65
CA LEU A 276 -9.06 12.80 -0.15
C LEU A 276 -9.17 12.38 1.31
N TRP A 277 -8.64 11.21 1.65
CA TRP A 277 -8.46 10.74 3.02
C TRP A 277 -6.97 10.76 3.37
N LEU A 278 -6.63 11.31 4.54
CA LEU A 278 -5.28 11.30 5.11
C LEU A 278 -5.22 10.35 6.30
N ALA A 279 -4.35 9.33 6.20
CA ALA A 279 -4.21 8.29 7.22
C ALA A 279 -2.74 7.85 7.35
N GLY A 280 -2.21 7.75 8.58
CA GLY A 280 -0.86 7.26 8.86
C GLY A 280 -0.82 6.04 9.78
N LYS A 281 0.15 5.15 9.58
CA LYS A 281 0.35 3.95 10.42
C LYS A 281 0.67 4.35 11.86
N GLY A 282 -0.15 3.91 12.80
CA GLY A 282 -0.07 4.27 14.22
C GLY A 282 -1.05 5.36 14.66
N ASP A 283 -1.72 6.06 13.73
CA ASP A 283 -2.81 6.96 14.09
C ASP A 283 -4.08 6.17 14.44
N CYS A 284 -4.92 6.74 15.31
CA CYS A 284 -6.29 6.28 15.58
C CYS A 284 -7.35 7.07 14.78
N ALA A 285 -6.92 7.93 13.86
CA ALA A 285 -7.75 8.91 13.15
C ALA A 285 -7.49 8.91 11.64
N ILE A 286 -8.53 9.21 10.87
CA ILE A 286 -8.50 9.43 9.42
C ILE A 286 -9.20 10.76 9.14
N ARG A 287 -8.44 11.77 8.68
CA ARG A 287 -8.98 13.08 8.28
C ARG A 287 -9.44 13.01 6.83
N TYR A 288 -10.50 13.69 6.44
CA TYR A 288 -10.93 13.72 5.03
C TYR A 288 -11.41 15.08 4.53
N TYR A 289 -11.15 15.30 3.25
CA TYR A 289 -11.16 16.60 2.57
C TYR A 289 -11.79 16.47 1.17
N GLU A 290 -12.22 17.60 0.64
CA GLU A 290 -12.62 17.79 -0.76
C GLU A 290 -11.62 18.76 -1.43
N ILE A 291 -11.16 18.45 -2.65
CA ILE A 291 -10.23 19.29 -3.40
C ILE A 291 -10.94 19.93 -4.60
N ASN A 292 -10.76 21.24 -4.81
CA ASN A 292 -11.25 21.95 -5.99
C ASN A 292 -10.44 23.25 -6.26
N ASP A 293 -10.85 24.03 -7.26
CA ASP A 293 -10.24 25.33 -7.62
C ASP A 293 -10.75 26.54 -6.79
N GLU A 294 -11.63 26.32 -5.81
CA GLU A 294 -12.20 27.37 -4.96
C GLU A 294 -11.37 27.49 -3.66
N ARG A 295 -10.76 28.64 -3.40
CA ARG A 295 -9.99 28.90 -2.16
C ARG A 295 -10.78 28.49 -0.90
N PRO A 296 -10.21 27.74 0.06
CA PRO A 296 -8.79 27.39 0.24
C PRO A 296 -8.26 26.20 -0.60
N TYR A 297 -8.97 25.76 -1.63
CA TYR A 297 -8.66 24.64 -2.55
C TYR A 297 -8.75 23.25 -1.90
N VAL A 298 -8.28 23.09 -0.67
CA VAL A 298 -8.39 21.85 0.10
C VAL A 298 -9.33 22.10 1.27
N HIS A 299 -10.54 21.53 1.22
CA HIS A 299 -11.63 21.82 2.14
C HIS A 299 -11.79 20.68 3.14
N TYR A 300 -11.49 20.93 4.41
CA TYR A 300 -11.73 19.96 5.48
C TYR A 300 -13.22 19.64 5.63
N ILE A 301 -13.59 18.35 5.53
CA ILE A 301 -14.96 17.88 5.72
C ILE A 301 -15.17 17.52 7.19
N ASN A 302 -14.42 16.51 7.66
CA ASN A 302 -14.52 15.92 8.99
C ASN A 302 -13.32 14.96 9.27
N THR A 303 -13.25 14.40 10.48
CA THR A 303 -12.30 13.36 10.88
C THR A 303 -13.06 12.18 11.46
N TYR A 304 -12.72 10.96 11.04
CA TYR A 304 -13.18 9.74 11.69
C TYR A 304 -12.15 9.26 12.71
N THR A 305 -12.58 8.91 13.92
CA THR A 305 -11.70 8.50 15.03
C THR A 305 -12.13 7.15 15.60
N THR A 306 -11.17 6.42 16.17
CA THR A 306 -11.33 5.08 16.75
C THR A 306 -10.47 4.93 18.02
N SER A 307 -10.62 3.85 18.79
CA SER A 307 -9.74 3.56 19.92
C SER A 307 -8.44 2.85 19.52
N GLU A 308 -8.46 2.06 18.45
CA GLU A 308 -7.37 1.18 18.04
C GLU A 308 -6.51 1.78 16.92
N PRO A 309 -5.17 1.87 17.08
CA PRO A 309 -4.29 2.35 16.02
C PRO A 309 -4.36 1.49 14.75
N GLN A 310 -4.29 2.13 13.59
CA GLN A 310 -4.20 1.45 12.29
C GLN A 310 -2.77 0.99 11.99
N ARG A 311 -2.61 -0.28 11.57
CA ARG A 311 -1.31 -0.91 11.24
C ARG A 311 -1.16 -1.23 9.75
N ALA A 312 -2.26 -1.50 9.06
CA ALA A 312 -2.34 -1.54 7.60
C ALA A 312 -3.68 -0.94 7.12
N ILE A 313 -3.72 -0.38 5.90
CA ILE A 313 -4.86 0.41 5.41
C ILE A 313 -5.09 0.10 3.93
N GLY A 314 -6.21 -0.56 3.60
CA GLY A 314 -6.62 -0.77 2.21
C GLY A 314 -7.63 0.27 1.76
N PHE A 315 -7.45 0.88 0.59
CA PHE A 315 -8.44 1.77 -0.05
C PHE A 315 -9.12 1.03 -1.21
N GLN A 316 -10.44 1.01 -1.26
CA GLN A 316 -11.19 0.28 -2.28
C GLN A 316 -11.47 1.15 -3.52
N SER A 317 -11.35 0.53 -4.69
CA SER A 317 -11.67 1.14 -5.99
C SER A 317 -13.16 1.46 -6.16
N LYS A 318 -13.48 2.46 -7.00
CA LYS A 318 -14.85 2.91 -7.27
C LYS A 318 -15.80 1.79 -7.73
N ARG A 319 -15.27 0.82 -8.48
CA ARG A 319 -15.97 -0.36 -9.04
C ARG A 319 -16.62 -1.28 -7.99
N ALA A 320 -16.36 -1.10 -6.69
CA ALA A 320 -16.96 -1.89 -5.60
C ALA A 320 -17.79 -1.07 -4.60
N MET A 321 -18.11 0.19 -4.92
CA MET A 321 -18.95 1.04 -4.08
C MET A 321 -20.44 0.65 -4.16
N ASN A 322 -21.14 0.63 -3.03
CA ASN A 322 -22.59 0.48 -3.01
C ASN A 322 -23.28 1.79 -3.41
N TYR A 323 -23.49 1.95 -4.72
CA TYR A 323 -24.16 3.11 -5.32
C TYR A 323 -25.63 3.28 -4.88
N ASN A 324 -26.28 2.23 -4.37
CA ASN A 324 -27.65 2.31 -3.86
C ASN A 324 -27.72 2.99 -2.48
N GLU A 325 -26.70 2.83 -1.64
CA GLU A 325 -26.61 3.50 -0.33
C GLU A 325 -25.88 4.86 -0.39
N ASN A 326 -25.39 5.27 -1.56
CA ASN A 326 -24.54 6.47 -1.76
C ASN A 326 -23.15 6.37 -1.07
N GLU A 327 -22.56 5.18 -1.05
CA GLU A 327 -21.18 4.95 -0.60
C GLU A 327 -20.18 5.56 -1.59
N THR A 328 -19.36 6.53 -1.17
CA THR A 328 -18.36 7.17 -2.04
C THR A 328 -16.98 6.54 -1.96
N ALA A 329 -16.60 6.01 -0.80
CA ALA A 329 -15.34 5.30 -0.56
C ALA A 329 -15.47 4.24 0.54
N ARG A 330 -14.58 3.23 0.52
CA ARG A 330 -14.46 2.21 1.58
C ARG A 330 -13.00 1.98 1.95
N ILE A 331 -12.71 2.03 3.25
CA ILE A 331 -11.37 1.78 3.82
C ILE A 331 -11.39 0.50 4.66
N TYR A 332 -10.43 -0.38 4.42
CA TYR A 332 -10.18 -1.59 5.22
C TYR A 332 -9.00 -1.33 6.16
N LYS A 333 -9.32 -0.86 7.38
CA LYS A 333 -8.35 -0.45 8.39
C LYS A 333 -8.02 -1.65 9.30
N LEU A 334 -6.87 -2.28 9.08
CA LEU A 334 -6.37 -3.35 9.96
C LEU A 334 -5.73 -2.75 11.22
N THR A 335 -6.33 -3.05 12.37
CA THR A 335 -5.88 -2.62 13.70
C THR A 335 -4.64 -3.38 14.19
N THR A 336 -3.97 -2.83 15.19
CA THR A 336 -2.90 -3.53 15.94
C THR A 336 -3.35 -4.83 16.62
N LYS A 337 -4.67 -5.01 16.84
CA LYS A 337 -5.28 -6.23 17.40
C LYS A 337 -5.62 -7.30 16.35
N GLY A 338 -5.29 -7.09 15.08
CA GLY A 338 -5.55 -8.05 14.00
C GLY A 338 -6.99 -8.08 13.50
N VAL A 339 -7.82 -7.09 13.86
CA VAL A 339 -9.20 -6.89 13.37
C VAL A 339 -9.20 -5.88 12.23
N VAL A 340 -9.92 -6.18 11.15
CA VAL A 340 -10.10 -5.28 10.00
C VAL A 340 -11.37 -4.47 10.18
N ASP A 341 -11.25 -3.22 10.62
CA ASP A 341 -12.38 -2.29 10.66
C ASP A 341 -12.75 -1.93 9.22
N VAL A 342 -13.96 -2.30 8.77
CA VAL A 342 -14.47 -1.93 7.44
C VAL A 342 -15.21 -0.60 7.57
N LEU A 343 -14.60 0.46 7.05
CA LEU A 343 -15.04 1.85 7.19
C LEU A 343 -15.69 2.31 5.88
N GLN A 344 -17.01 2.45 5.87
CA GLN A 344 -17.76 2.89 4.70
C GLN A 344 -18.11 4.38 4.81
N PHE A 345 -17.85 5.16 3.75
CA PHE A 345 -18.09 6.60 3.71
C PHE A 345 -19.26 6.91 2.78
N PHE A 346 -20.24 7.67 3.27
CA PHE A 346 -21.51 7.92 2.57
C PHE A 346 -21.79 9.41 2.38
N VAL A 347 -22.39 9.76 1.25
CA VAL A 347 -23.01 11.09 1.05
C VAL A 347 -24.51 10.99 1.40
N PRO A 348 -25.01 11.73 2.41
CA PRO A 348 -26.41 11.65 2.80
C PRO A 348 -27.33 12.27 1.73
N ARG A 349 -28.06 11.42 1.01
CA ARG A 349 -29.15 11.79 0.09
C ARG A 349 -30.46 11.17 0.59
N LYS A 350 -31.60 11.80 0.26
CA LYS A 350 -32.95 11.30 0.54
C LYS A 350 -33.61 10.83 -0.76
N SER A 351 -32.99 9.85 -1.42
CA SER A 351 -33.45 9.32 -2.69
C SER A 351 -32.87 7.93 -2.90
N ASP A 352 -33.73 6.98 -3.30
CA ASP A 352 -33.36 5.62 -3.69
C ASP A 352 -32.99 5.54 -5.19
N LEU A 353 -33.07 6.67 -5.91
CA LEU A 353 -32.67 6.77 -7.32
C LEU A 353 -31.15 6.93 -7.45
N TYR A 354 -30.55 6.30 -8.47
CA TYR A 354 -29.12 6.39 -8.78
C TYR A 354 -28.64 7.85 -8.86
N GLN A 355 -27.71 8.23 -7.97
CA GLN A 355 -27.15 9.58 -7.90
C GLN A 355 -25.98 9.72 -8.87
N ALA A 356 -26.26 9.88 -10.17
CA ALA A 356 -25.25 9.99 -11.22
C ALA A 356 -24.18 11.08 -10.96
N ASP A 357 -24.51 12.13 -10.20
CA ASP A 357 -23.55 13.17 -9.83
C ASP A 357 -22.47 12.70 -8.82
N LEU A 358 -22.73 11.64 -8.05
CA LEU A 358 -21.76 11.02 -7.13
C LEU A 358 -20.93 9.91 -7.78
N TYR A 359 -21.35 9.47 -8.97
CA TYR A 359 -20.81 8.33 -9.72
C TYR A 359 -20.68 8.69 -11.20
N PRO A 360 -19.75 9.61 -11.56
CA PRO A 360 -19.32 9.78 -12.93
C PRO A 360 -18.58 8.52 -13.41
N ASP A 361 -18.31 8.44 -14.71
CA ASP A 361 -17.61 7.28 -15.29
C ASP A 361 -16.19 7.17 -14.72
N THR A 362 -15.87 5.98 -14.19
CA THR A 362 -14.64 5.66 -13.46
C THR A 362 -13.66 4.89 -14.34
N ARG A 363 -12.42 4.66 -13.89
CA ARG A 363 -11.42 3.85 -14.63
C ARG A 363 -11.95 2.46 -14.95
N SER A 364 -11.88 2.11 -16.23
CA SER A 364 -12.18 0.78 -16.75
C SER A 364 -11.06 -0.22 -16.45
N LEU A 365 -11.41 -1.51 -16.39
CA LEU A 365 -10.45 -2.61 -16.44
C LEU A 365 -9.76 -2.72 -17.82
N VAL A 366 -10.29 -2.09 -18.88
CA VAL A 366 -9.67 -2.14 -20.20
C VAL A 366 -8.58 -1.06 -20.33
N PRO A 367 -7.30 -1.43 -20.55
CA PRO A 367 -6.21 -0.46 -20.72
C PRO A 367 -6.40 0.39 -21.99
N ALA A 368 -5.97 1.65 -21.94
CA ALA A 368 -6.09 2.60 -23.05
C ALA A 368 -5.12 2.30 -24.21
N MET A 369 -4.01 1.61 -23.89
CA MET A 369 -2.98 1.20 -24.84
C MET A 369 -2.28 -0.09 -24.40
N THR A 370 -1.61 -0.73 -25.35
CA THR A 370 -0.71 -1.87 -25.09
C THR A 370 0.66 -1.42 -24.56
N ALA A 371 1.45 -2.35 -24.03
CA ALA A 371 2.83 -2.08 -23.62
C ALA A 371 3.71 -1.68 -24.82
N GLU A 372 3.47 -2.29 -25.99
CA GLU A 372 4.19 -1.95 -27.23
C GLU A 372 3.89 -0.53 -27.69
N GLU A 373 2.61 -0.11 -27.69
CA GLU A 373 2.25 1.26 -28.07
C GLU A 373 2.80 2.31 -27.08
N PHE A 374 2.85 1.99 -25.79
CA PHE A 374 3.51 2.85 -24.81
C PHE A 374 4.99 3.04 -25.15
N VAL A 375 5.72 1.97 -25.46
CA VAL A 375 7.13 2.04 -25.91
C VAL A 375 7.27 2.75 -27.27
N GLU A 376 6.25 2.69 -28.14
CA GLU A 376 6.15 3.50 -29.37
C GLU A 376 5.86 5.00 -29.11
N GLY A 377 5.79 5.45 -27.85
CA GLY A 377 5.61 6.85 -27.46
C GLY A 377 4.16 7.31 -27.32
N LYS A 378 3.18 6.39 -27.35
CA LYS A 378 1.76 6.74 -27.24
C LYS A 378 1.41 7.26 -25.85
N ASN A 379 0.57 8.29 -25.82
CA ASN A 379 -0.15 8.76 -24.64
C ASN A 379 -1.66 8.71 -24.91
N ALA A 380 -2.44 8.35 -23.89
CA ALA A 380 -3.91 8.32 -23.97
C ALA A 380 -4.50 8.38 -22.55
N PRO A 381 -5.60 9.13 -22.33
CA PRO A 381 -6.30 9.13 -21.06
C PRO A 381 -6.89 7.72 -20.75
N PRO A 382 -7.25 7.43 -19.49
CA PRO A 382 -7.84 6.16 -19.11
C PRO A 382 -9.15 5.91 -19.85
N ASN A 383 -9.37 4.68 -20.33
CA ASN A 383 -10.71 4.27 -20.72
C ASN A 383 -11.61 4.34 -19.49
N LEU A 384 -12.82 4.89 -19.65
CA LEU A 384 -13.79 4.99 -18.56
C LEU A 384 -14.90 3.93 -18.71
N MET A 385 -15.57 3.64 -17.60
CA MET A 385 -16.75 2.78 -17.54
C MET A 385 -17.78 3.35 -16.57
N VAL A 386 -19.07 3.14 -16.89
CA VAL A 386 -20.18 3.55 -16.03
C VAL A 386 -20.17 2.70 -14.75
N VAL A 387 -20.29 3.34 -13.58
CA VAL A 387 -20.31 2.63 -12.27
C VAL A 387 -21.58 1.80 -12.08
N ASN A 388 -22.70 2.21 -12.69
CA ASN A 388 -23.99 1.54 -12.61
C ASN A 388 -24.08 0.30 -13.54
N PRO A 389 -24.20 -0.93 -13.01
CA PRO A 389 -24.35 -2.15 -13.81
C PRO A 389 -25.55 -2.10 -14.77
N ASN A 390 -26.67 -1.50 -14.36
CA ASN A 390 -27.89 -1.43 -15.16
C ASN A 390 -27.75 -0.50 -16.39
N ALA A 391 -26.69 0.30 -16.46
CA ALA A 391 -26.32 1.10 -17.63
C ALA A 391 -25.13 0.51 -18.41
N ALA A 392 -24.33 -0.36 -17.78
CA ALA A 392 -23.11 -0.93 -18.36
C ALA A 392 -23.36 -1.96 -19.48
N GLU A 393 -24.58 -2.53 -19.58
CA GLU A 393 -24.93 -3.47 -20.66
C GLU A 393 -24.83 -2.85 -22.06
N ALA A 394 -24.87 -1.52 -22.17
CA ALA A 394 -24.79 -0.77 -23.43
C ALA A 394 -23.35 -0.57 -23.96
N SER A 395 -22.30 -0.76 -23.15
CA SER A 395 -20.92 -0.45 -23.56
C SER A 395 -19.94 -1.61 -23.29
N LYS A 396 -19.75 -2.46 -24.30
CA LYS A 396 -18.64 -3.42 -24.35
C LYS A 396 -17.43 -2.78 -25.04
N PRO A 397 -16.42 -2.26 -24.31
CA PRO A 397 -15.21 -1.71 -24.91
C PRO A 397 -14.45 -2.76 -25.73
N LYS A 398 -13.84 -2.34 -26.84
CA LYS A 398 -12.99 -3.20 -27.67
C LYS A 398 -11.67 -3.46 -26.94
N ILE A 399 -11.41 -4.71 -26.57
CA ILE A 399 -10.12 -5.14 -26.02
C ILE A 399 -9.05 -5.00 -27.11
N GLN A 400 -7.98 -4.25 -26.82
CA GLN A 400 -6.82 -4.12 -27.70
C GLN A 400 -5.91 -5.34 -27.51
N VAL A 401 -5.44 -5.94 -28.61
CA VAL A 401 -4.61 -7.15 -28.59
C VAL A 401 -3.14 -6.75 -28.71
N ALA A 402 -2.32 -7.21 -27.76
CA ALA A 402 -0.87 -6.98 -27.75
C ALA A 402 -0.16 -7.71 -28.91
N LYS A 403 0.93 -7.12 -29.42
CA LYS A 403 1.68 -7.66 -30.57
C LYS A 403 2.69 -8.75 -30.15
N LYS A 404 3.26 -8.67 -28.95
CA LYS A 404 4.15 -9.69 -28.37
C LYS A 404 3.35 -10.77 -27.61
N ALA A 405 3.99 -11.91 -27.35
CA ALA A 405 3.47 -12.90 -26.42
C ALA A 405 3.44 -12.31 -24.99
N ASN A 406 2.26 -12.28 -24.37
CA ASN A 406 2.05 -11.83 -23.00
C ASN A 406 1.84 -13.04 -22.07
N ILE A 407 2.77 -13.25 -21.13
CA ILE A 407 2.71 -14.36 -20.15
C ILE A 407 1.39 -14.35 -19.36
N LEU A 408 0.90 -13.18 -18.96
CA LEU A 408 -0.34 -13.02 -18.21
C LEU A 408 -1.61 -13.40 -19.00
N ASN A 409 -1.56 -13.43 -20.34
CA ASN A 409 -2.70 -13.81 -21.18
C ASN A 409 -2.78 -15.33 -21.41
N GLN A 410 -1.66 -16.06 -21.28
CA GLN A 410 -1.62 -17.51 -21.45
C GLN A 410 -2.15 -18.26 -20.22
N LEU A 411 -2.13 -17.60 -19.06
CA LEU A 411 -2.56 -18.14 -17.78
C LEU A 411 -3.94 -17.57 -17.40
N GLN A 412 -5.00 -18.24 -17.83
CA GLN A 412 -6.34 -17.97 -17.28
C GLN A 412 -6.39 -18.34 -15.78
N PRO A 413 -7.19 -17.64 -14.94
CA PRO A 413 -7.42 -18.03 -13.54
C PRO A 413 -8.17 -19.38 -13.48
N SER A 414 -7.43 -20.48 -13.58
CA SER A 414 -8.04 -21.79 -13.75
C SER A 414 -8.88 -22.19 -12.54
N ALA A 415 -10.18 -22.39 -12.76
CA ALA A 415 -10.99 -23.18 -11.86
C ALA A 415 -10.43 -24.61 -11.89
N GLN A 416 -9.66 -24.98 -10.88
CA GLN A 416 -8.99 -26.28 -10.83
C GLN A 416 -10.02 -27.40 -10.92
N THR A 417 -10.04 -28.07 -12.08
CA THR A 417 -10.94 -29.18 -12.35
C THR A 417 -10.66 -30.30 -11.34
N THR A 418 -11.64 -30.62 -10.51
CA THR A 418 -11.58 -31.81 -9.67
C THR A 418 -11.51 -33.05 -10.56
N THR A 419 -10.33 -33.65 -10.66
CA THR A 419 -10.16 -35.00 -11.20
C THR A 419 -11.05 -35.95 -10.38
N PRO A 420 -11.96 -36.71 -11.02
CA PRO A 420 -12.76 -37.68 -10.29
C PRO A 420 -11.84 -38.75 -9.71
N SER A 421 -12.01 -39.04 -8.42
CA SER A 421 -11.30 -40.12 -7.75
C SER A 421 -11.66 -41.47 -8.40
N PRO A 422 -10.70 -42.41 -8.51
CA PRO A 422 -11.00 -43.74 -9.03
C PRO A 422 -12.10 -44.42 -8.21
N GLN A 423 -13.16 -44.89 -8.87
CA GLN A 423 -14.17 -45.71 -8.21
C GLN A 423 -13.55 -47.05 -7.77
N PRO A 424 -13.86 -47.56 -6.57
CA PRO A 424 -13.43 -48.90 -6.17
C PRO A 424 -14.10 -49.96 -7.07
N SER A 425 -13.36 -51.00 -7.39
CA SER A 425 -13.85 -52.12 -8.21
C SER A 425 -14.93 -52.94 -7.48
N PRO A 426 -15.91 -53.52 -8.20
CA PRO A 426 -17.07 -54.15 -7.59
C PRO A 426 -16.73 -55.49 -6.91
N GLN A 427 -17.25 -55.70 -5.71
CA GLN A 427 -17.30 -57.02 -5.09
C GLN A 427 -18.45 -57.86 -5.69
N PRO A 428 -18.26 -59.18 -5.91
CA PRO A 428 -19.28 -60.03 -6.50
C PRO A 428 -20.43 -60.30 -5.51
N THR A 429 -21.66 -60.21 -6.01
CA THR A 429 -22.87 -60.50 -5.24
C THR A 429 -23.07 -62.00 -5.00
N ARG A 430 -23.67 -62.35 -3.85
CA ARG A 430 -24.32 -63.65 -3.63
C ARG A 430 -25.78 -63.42 -3.21
N HIS A 431 -26.65 -64.34 -3.61
CA HIS A 431 -28.10 -64.16 -3.54
C HIS A 431 -28.66 -64.38 -2.13
N ARG A 432 -29.79 -63.70 -1.85
CA ARG A 432 -30.72 -64.00 -0.75
C ARG A 432 -31.51 -65.29 -1.01
N PRO A 433 -31.93 -65.99 0.05
CA PRO A 433 -33.36 -66.33 0.19
C PRO A 433 -34.08 -65.50 1.27
N VAL A 434 -35.33 -65.87 1.60
CA VAL A 434 -36.34 -65.09 2.34
C VAL A 434 -36.94 -65.93 3.49
N VAL A 435 -37.58 -65.27 4.46
CA VAL A 435 -38.78 -65.65 5.28
C VAL A 435 -38.61 -65.34 6.78
N ASP A 436 -39.33 -64.30 7.21
CA ASP A 436 -40.23 -64.07 8.38
C ASP A 436 -39.97 -64.63 9.79
N ASP A 437 -40.39 -63.81 10.78
CA ASP A 437 -40.89 -63.99 12.17
C ASP A 437 -40.80 -65.39 12.85
N ASP A 438 -40.49 -65.52 14.16
CA ASP A 438 -41.28 -65.00 15.31
C ASP A 438 -40.55 -65.21 16.67
N MET A 439 -41.14 -64.75 17.79
CA MET A 439 -40.92 -65.12 19.21
C MET A 439 -39.52 -64.99 19.87
N GLY A 440 -39.30 -63.85 20.54
CA GLY A 440 -39.56 -63.75 22.00
C GLY A 440 -38.60 -64.36 23.07
N ILE A 441 -38.40 -63.57 24.15
CA ILE A 441 -38.20 -63.96 25.58
C ILE A 441 -36.75 -64.04 26.18
N VAL A 442 -36.35 -62.92 26.80
CA VAL A 442 -35.87 -62.71 28.21
C VAL A 442 -34.59 -63.42 28.78
N MET A 443 -33.63 -62.57 29.23
CA MET A 443 -32.57 -62.76 30.28
C MET A 443 -31.49 -63.86 30.08
N GLN A 444 -30.20 -63.60 30.34
CA GLN A 444 -29.67 -63.36 31.69
C GLN A 444 -28.35 -62.55 31.76
N SER A 445 -27.91 -62.27 32.99
CA SER A 445 -26.74 -61.45 33.35
C SER A 445 -25.61 -62.23 34.02
N GLN A 446 -24.35 -61.85 33.74
CA GLN A 446 -23.19 -61.85 34.66
C GLN A 446 -22.08 -60.99 34.00
N GLN A 447 -21.50 -59.95 34.59
CA GLN A 447 -20.77 -59.79 35.87
C GLN A 447 -19.36 -60.41 35.93
N SER A 448 -18.38 -59.50 36.08
CA SER A 448 -17.23 -59.59 37.00
C SER A 448 -16.10 -60.60 36.74
N GLN A 449 -14.88 -60.06 36.58
CA GLN A 449 -13.79 -60.34 37.54
C GLN A 449 -12.70 -59.25 37.54
N ARG A 450 -12.03 -59.10 38.69
CA ARG A 450 -10.82 -58.29 38.90
C ARG A 450 -9.63 -59.24 39.15
N GLN A 451 -8.40 -58.74 39.01
CA GLN A 451 -7.38 -59.03 40.01
C GLN A 451 -6.30 -57.93 40.13
N GLU A 452 -5.65 -57.87 41.29
CA GLU A 452 -4.65 -56.87 41.70
C GLU A 452 -3.42 -57.58 42.30
N GLN A 453 -2.23 -56.99 42.14
CA GLN A 453 -1.11 -56.96 43.11
C GLN A 453 0.01 -56.05 42.53
N ARG A 454 0.47 -54.96 43.16
CA ARG A 454 1.06 -54.70 44.51
C ARG A 454 2.51 -55.18 44.68
N GLN A 455 3.46 -54.24 44.86
CA GLN A 455 4.02 -53.86 46.17
C GLN A 455 4.99 -52.65 46.07
N GLU A 456 5.12 -51.88 47.17
CA GLU A 456 6.19 -50.88 47.44
C GLU A 456 7.14 -51.43 48.54
N PRO A 457 8.20 -50.71 48.99
CA PRO A 457 8.01 -49.76 50.11
C PRO A 457 9.00 -48.55 50.26
N ARG A 458 8.44 -47.34 50.51
CA ARG A 458 8.73 -46.40 51.66
C ARG A 458 10.17 -45.84 51.92
N GLN A 459 10.44 -44.80 52.72
CA GLN A 459 9.68 -43.71 53.42
C GLN A 459 10.69 -42.52 53.65
N GLU A 460 10.35 -41.26 53.95
CA GLU A 460 9.05 -40.56 54.08
C GLU A 460 9.09 -39.22 53.30
N SER A 461 9.09 -37.95 53.78
CA SER A 461 8.93 -37.34 55.12
C SER A 461 8.15 -36.01 55.13
N ARG A 462 7.51 -35.76 56.29
CA ARG A 462 6.77 -34.59 56.83
C ARG A 462 7.27 -33.16 56.48
N ARG A 463 6.45 -32.09 56.56
CA ARG A 463 5.29 -31.84 57.47
C ARG A 463 4.26 -30.84 56.90
N GLU A 464 3.03 -30.86 57.43
CA GLU A 464 1.86 -30.05 56.99
C GLU A 464 1.74 -28.67 57.68
N HIS A 465 0.81 -27.82 57.21
CA HIS A 465 -0.28 -27.30 58.06
C HIS A 465 -1.54 -26.88 57.26
N LYS A 466 -2.74 -27.13 57.83
CA LYS A 466 -4.08 -26.80 57.30
C LYS A 466 -4.67 -25.53 57.93
N ARG A 467 -5.72 -24.96 57.30
CA ARG A 467 -7.03 -24.68 57.95
C ARG A 467 -8.16 -24.43 56.93
N GLU A 468 -9.41 -24.53 57.39
CA GLU A 468 -10.64 -24.72 56.58
C GLU A 468 -11.62 -23.52 56.69
N PRO A 469 -12.63 -23.38 55.79
CA PRO A 469 -13.44 -22.15 55.62
C PRO A 469 -14.89 -22.23 56.13
N SER A 470 -15.57 -21.07 56.31
CA SER A 470 -17.05 -20.80 56.26
C SER A 470 -17.43 -19.52 57.03
N PRO A 471 -18.66 -18.94 56.93
CA PRO A 471 -19.68 -19.02 55.87
C PRO A 471 -20.08 -17.62 55.30
N GLY A 472 -21.01 -17.56 54.34
CA GLY A 472 -21.42 -16.32 53.66
C GLY A 472 -22.69 -15.62 54.21
N LYS A 473 -23.07 -14.50 53.57
CA LYS A 473 -24.36 -13.79 53.72
C LYS A 473 -24.90 -13.34 52.35
N GLY A 474 -26.22 -13.15 52.24
CA GLY A 474 -26.93 -13.05 50.95
C GLY A 474 -26.98 -11.67 50.28
N PHE A 475 -27.34 -11.69 48.99
CA PHE A 475 -27.67 -10.52 48.17
C PHE A 475 -29.19 -10.26 48.17
N ASN A 476 -29.61 -8.99 48.07
CA ASN A 476 -31.00 -8.64 47.73
C ASN A 476 -31.16 -7.19 47.21
N GLY A 477 -32.11 -6.96 46.29
CA GLY A 477 -32.84 -5.68 46.16
C GLY A 477 -32.23 -4.45 45.43
N ASN A 478 -32.16 -4.49 44.09
CA ASN A 478 -32.56 -3.46 43.09
C ASN A 478 -32.27 -1.92 43.21
N PRO A 479 -32.37 -1.13 42.10
CA PRO A 479 -31.62 0.13 41.95
C PRO A 479 -32.43 1.45 42.07
N THR A 480 -31.70 2.56 42.24
CA THR A 480 -32.17 3.96 42.16
C THR A 480 -31.23 4.83 41.29
N PRO A 481 -31.64 6.04 40.83
CA PRO A 481 -31.35 6.45 39.45
C PRO A 481 -30.21 7.47 39.20
N ARG A 482 -29.94 7.65 37.90
CA ARG A 482 -29.06 8.64 37.24
C ARG A 482 -28.96 10.01 37.93
N GLN A 483 -27.76 10.56 37.94
CA GLN A 483 -27.52 12.00 38.07
C GLN A 483 -26.73 12.51 36.85
N GLN A 484 -27.18 13.61 36.23
CA GLN A 484 -26.42 14.30 35.18
C GLN A 484 -25.32 15.15 35.81
N VAL A 485 -24.13 15.18 35.20
CA VAL A 485 -23.07 16.13 35.54
C VAL A 485 -22.88 17.09 34.37
N GLN A 486 -23.29 18.34 34.55
CA GLN A 486 -22.94 19.43 33.62
C GLN A 486 -21.49 19.84 33.86
N LEU A 487 -20.66 19.83 32.81
CA LEU A 487 -19.36 20.47 32.83
C LEU A 487 -19.52 21.94 32.40
N LYS A 488 -19.18 22.86 33.31
CA LYS A 488 -18.92 24.28 32.99
C LYS A 488 -17.41 24.51 33.00
N SER A 489 -16.95 25.35 32.08
CA SER A 489 -15.57 25.83 32.01
C SER A 489 -15.20 26.71 33.21
N ARG A 490 -13.92 26.74 33.56
CA ARG A 490 -13.30 27.78 34.39
C ARG A 490 -11.82 27.91 34.04
N GLU A 491 -11.34 29.15 34.02
CA GLU A 491 -9.96 29.51 33.68
C GLU A 491 -9.06 29.61 34.93
N ASP A 492 -7.80 29.23 34.73
CA ASP A 492 -6.51 29.60 35.36
C ASP A 492 -6.31 29.87 36.88
N HIS A 493 -5.06 29.51 37.28
CA HIS A 493 -4.33 29.74 38.55
C HIS A 493 -4.98 29.19 39.85
N ASP A 494 -4.29 28.39 40.66
CA ASP A 494 -2.91 28.60 41.15
C ASP A 494 -2.21 27.29 41.62
N GLY A 495 -0.95 27.38 42.08
CA GLY A 495 -0.46 26.56 43.21
C GLY A 495 0.05 25.15 42.89
N GLY A 496 1.25 25.03 42.32
CA GLY A 496 1.84 23.74 41.96
C GLY A 496 2.15 22.80 43.13
N ARG A 497 1.32 21.76 43.34
CA ARG A 497 1.63 20.66 44.28
C ARG A 497 1.15 19.27 43.81
N ASN A 498 1.70 18.77 42.70
CA ASN A 498 1.83 17.32 42.40
C ASN A 498 2.66 17.05 41.12
N MET A 499 3.97 17.39 41.12
CA MET A 499 4.88 16.98 40.02
C MET A 499 5.59 15.66 40.32
N THR A 500 5.47 14.71 39.38
CA THR A 500 6.22 13.44 39.37
C THR A 500 7.73 13.67 39.25
N ALA A 501 8.52 12.63 39.54
CA ALA A 501 9.98 12.66 39.38
C ALA A 501 10.48 12.74 37.92
N GLY A 502 9.59 12.58 36.93
CA GLY A 502 9.85 12.89 35.53
C GLY A 502 9.68 14.38 35.25
N GLN A 503 8.51 14.93 35.59
CA GLN A 503 8.18 16.35 35.38
C GLN A 503 9.16 17.30 36.10
N ARG A 504 9.60 16.96 37.31
CA ARG A 504 10.63 17.75 38.04
C ARG A 504 11.99 17.78 37.33
N ARG A 505 12.38 16.71 36.61
CA ARG A 505 13.61 16.70 35.80
C ARG A 505 13.45 17.53 34.53
N ALA A 506 12.33 17.35 33.82
CA ALA A 506 12.03 18.15 32.62
C ALA A 506 12.00 19.67 32.91
N ALA A 507 11.42 20.09 34.05
CA ALA A 507 11.40 21.48 34.47
C ALA A 507 12.81 22.03 34.78
N ALA A 508 13.67 21.24 35.45
CA ALA A 508 15.05 21.63 35.74
C ALA A 508 15.91 21.74 34.47
N GLU A 509 15.72 20.85 33.50
CA GLU A 509 16.38 20.92 32.19
C GLU A 509 15.95 22.20 31.44
N LEU A 510 14.66 22.56 31.49
CA LEU A 510 14.13 23.75 30.83
C LEU A 510 14.73 25.06 31.40
N GLU A 511 14.84 25.18 32.72
CA GLU A 511 15.47 26.35 33.35
C GLU A 511 16.97 26.43 33.08
N ARG A 512 17.66 25.28 32.98
CA ARG A 512 19.06 25.21 32.57
C ARG A 512 19.26 25.73 31.14
N ILE A 513 18.37 25.36 30.21
CA ILE A 513 18.39 25.87 28.83
C ILE A 513 18.13 27.38 28.78
N LYS A 514 17.12 27.88 29.52
CA LYS A 514 16.83 29.32 29.61
C LYS A 514 18.01 30.12 30.19
N ARG A 515 18.74 29.57 31.16
CA ARG A 515 19.93 30.22 31.72
C ARG A 515 21.03 30.36 30.67
N ASN A 516 21.36 29.28 29.97
CA ASN A 516 22.38 29.31 28.92
C ASN A 516 22.05 30.30 27.78
N GLN A 517 20.77 30.52 27.49
CA GLN A 517 20.32 31.52 26.50
C GLN A 517 20.43 32.98 26.97
N ARG A 518 20.70 33.26 28.25
CA ARG A 518 20.87 34.62 28.80
C ARG A 518 22.33 35.08 28.91
N GLU A 519 23.30 34.19 28.66
CA GLU A 519 24.73 34.46 28.83
C GLU A 519 25.45 34.64 27.46
N ALA A 520 24.71 34.76 26.35
CA ALA A 520 25.25 35.01 25.01
C ALA A 520 25.31 36.52 24.65
N PRO A 521 26.46 37.05 24.19
CA PRO A 521 26.58 38.44 23.73
C PRO A 521 25.93 38.66 22.35
N PRO A 522 25.53 39.91 22.01
CA PRO A 522 24.97 40.24 20.71
C PRO A 522 26.04 40.26 19.59
N PRO A 523 25.67 39.98 18.33
CA PRO A 523 26.59 40.05 17.19
C PRO A 523 26.82 41.50 16.70
N GLU A 524 28.00 41.77 16.16
CA GLU A 524 28.34 43.06 15.52
C GLU A 524 27.78 43.16 14.09
N GLU A 525 27.50 44.37 13.63
CA GLU A 525 27.16 44.67 12.24
C GLU A 525 28.42 44.71 11.36
N ALA A 526 28.38 44.08 10.18
CA ALA A 526 29.48 44.11 9.20
C ALA A 526 28.99 44.54 7.81
N SER A 527 29.51 45.68 7.34
CA SER A 527 29.19 46.26 6.03
C SER A 527 29.83 45.50 4.84
N PRO A 528 29.23 45.53 3.63
CA PRO A 528 29.69 44.73 2.50
C PRO A 528 30.87 45.36 1.72
N PRO A 529 31.87 44.56 1.27
CA PRO A 529 32.91 44.99 0.34
C PRO A 529 32.45 44.92 -1.14
N ARG A 530 33.09 45.71 -2.01
CA ARG A 530 32.83 45.75 -3.47
C ARG A 530 33.99 45.19 -4.32
N GLY A 531 33.65 44.34 -5.30
CA GLY A 531 34.41 44.13 -6.55
C GLY A 531 35.63 43.19 -6.49
N GLY A 532 36.00 42.56 -7.63
CA GLY A 532 37.28 41.80 -7.66
C GLY A 532 37.63 40.74 -8.74
N PHE A 533 36.80 40.46 -9.76
CA PHE A 533 37.19 39.70 -11.00
C PHE A 533 37.70 38.22 -10.95
N GLN A 534 37.54 37.56 -12.10
CA GLN A 534 38.28 36.40 -12.66
C GLN A 534 38.13 34.96 -12.07
N SER A 535 37.11 34.27 -12.58
CA SER A 535 37.21 33.01 -13.37
C SER A 535 38.17 31.87 -12.97
N ARG A 536 37.60 30.69 -12.72
CA ARG A 536 38.13 29.41 -13.24
C ARG A 536 37.01 28.39 -13.45
N GLN A 537 36.99 27.72 -14.61
CA GLN A 537 36.10 26.59 -14.89
C GLN A 537 36.80 25.26 -14.61
N HIS A 538 36.11 24.35 -13.91
CA HIS A 538 36.14 22.89 -14.06
C HIS A 538 34.85 22.38 -13.39
N GLY A 539 34.15 21.34 -13.86
CA GLY A 539 34.40 20.49 -15.04
C GLY A 539 33.45 19.29 -15.00
N SER A 540 32.15 19.52 -15.16
CA SER A 540 31.11 18.49 -15.01
C SER A 540 31.04 17.54 -16.21
N ALA A 541 31.23 16.25 -15.98
CA ALA A 541 30.99 15.22 -16.99
C ALA A 541 29.49 14.87 -17.06
N SER A 542 28.87 15.12 -18.21
CA SER A 542 27.48 14.78 -18.50
C SER A 542 27.37 13.62 -19.51
N SER A 543 26.35 12.79 -19.32
CA SER A 543 25.84 11.87 -20.33
C SER A 543 24.86 12.57 -21.28
N LEU A 544 24.72 12.04 -22.50
CA LEU A 544 23.78 12.46 -23.54
C LEU A 544 23.51 11.23 -24.43
N SER A 545 22.32 10.65 -24.63
CA SER A 545 20.95 11.17 -24.91
C SER A 545 20.81 11.81 -26.30
N THR A 546 20.50 10.96 -27.29
CA THR A 546 20.63 11.28 -28.73
C THR A 546 19.30 11.67 -29.36
N ASP A 547 18.88 12.90 -29.12
CA ASP A 547 18.19 13.69 -30.13
C ASP A 547 18.65 15.15 -30.04
N GLN A 548 19.53 15.53 -30.96
CA GLN A 548 19.93 16.91 -31.20
C GLN A 548 19.69 17.21 -32.67
N GLY A 549 19.05 18.34 -32.96
CA GLY A 549 18.90 18.82 -34.33
C GLY A 549 20.27 18.93 -35.02
N MET A 550 20.31 18.67 -36.32
CA MET A 550 21.53 18.62 -37.15
C MET A 550 22.54 19.70 -36.74
N PRO A 551 23.74 19.33 -36.23
CA PRO A 551 24.63 20.29 -35.58
C PRO A 551 25.03 21.43 -36.51
N SER A 552 24.91 22.66 -36.02
CA SER A 552 24.98 23.89 -36.81
C SER A 552 26.42 24.35 -37.10
N GLY A 553 27.36 23.98 -36.22
CA GLY A 553 28.79 24.30 -36.34
C GLY A 553 29.69 23.07 -36.58
N PRO A 554 30.87 23.25 -37.23
CA PRO A 554 31.87 22.17 -37.38
C PRO A 554 32.35 21.56 -36.07
N GLU A 555 32.40 22.36 -35.01
CA GLU A 555 32.85 21.96 -33.67
C GLU A 555 31.79 21.10 -32.96
N GLU A 556 30.50 21.44 -33.12
CA GLU A 556 29.38 20.63 -32.63
C GLU A 556 29.33 19.27 -33.34
N MET A 557 29.48 19.26 -34.69
CA MET A 557 29.59 18.02 -35.46
C MET A 557 30.78 17.15 -35.01
N TYR A 558 31.94 17.74 -34.71
CA TYR A 558 33.09 16.99 -34.23
C TYR A 558 32.86 16.35 -32.86
N MET A 559 32.23 17.08 -31.93
CA MET A 559 31.85 16.57 -30.61
C MET A 559 30.86 15.41 -30.71
N GLU A 560 29.84 15.53 -31.56
CA GLU A 560 28.85 14.46 -31.75
C GLU A 560 29.47 13.22 -32.41
N ILE A 561 30.38 13.39 -33.38
CA ILE A 561 31.16 12.28 -33.96
C ILE A 561 31.99 11.54 -32.89
N GLN A 562 32.61 12.25 -31.93
CA GLN A 562 33.37 11.60 -30.86
C GLN A 562 32.46 10.87 -29.86
N ARG A 563 31.28 11.44 -29.56
CA ARG A 563 30.25 10.84 -28.72
C ARG A 563 29.66 9.56 -29.33
N LEU A 564 29.27 9.60 -30.61
CA LEU A 564 28.78 8.42 -31.35
C LEU A 564 29.85 7.30 -31.39
N LYS A 565 31.12 7.66 -31.61
CA LYS A 565 32.25 6.71 -31.51
C LYS A 565 32.41 6.11 -30.10
N GLN A 566 32.03 6.84 -29.04
CA GLN A 566 32.05 6.30 -27.67
C GLN A 566 30.91 5.31 -27.41
N VAL A 567 29.71 5.57 -27.93
CA VAL A 567 28.56 4.64 -27.87
C VAL A 567 28.91 3.34 -28.61
N LEU A 568 29.47 3.43 -29.83
CA LEU A 568 29.94 2.27 -30.59
C LEU A 568 30.96 1.41 -29.81
N ARG A 569 31.98 2.03 -29.20
CA ARG A 569 32.95 1.35 -28.32
C ARG A 569 32.34 0.80 -27.02
N SER A 570 31.11 1.15 -26.68
CA SER A 570 30.36 0.55 -25.57
C SER A 570 29.63 -0.70 -26.05
N HIS A 571 28.89 -0.59 -27.15
CA HIS A 571 28.15 -1.70 -27.76
C HIS A 571 29.08 -2.82 -28.23
N GLU A 572 30.22 -2.51 -28.85
CA GLU A 572 31.20 -3.51 -29.27
C GLU A 572 31.73 -4.35 -28.09
N ARG A 573 31.98 -3.73 -26.93
CA ARG A 573 32.39 -4.46 -25.72
C ARG A 573 31.24 -5.27 -25.12
N ARG A 574 30.00 -4.81 -25.23
CA ARG A 574 28.83 -5.60 -24.80
C ARG A 574 28.57 -6.80 -25.72
N ILE A 575 28.82 -6.67 -27.02
CA ILE A 575 28.73 -7.76 -27.99
C ILE A 575 29.75 -8.84 -27.67
N ARG A 576 31.04 -8.50 -27.50
CA ARG A 576 32.08 -9.48 -27.13
C ARG A 576 31.75 -10.25 -25.84
N LEU A 577 31.27 -9.54 -24.80
CA LEU A 577 30.80 -10.18 -23.56
C LEU A 577 29.62 -11.16 -23.76
N LEU A 578 28.80 -10.97 -24.79
CA LEU A 578 27.70 -11.90 -25.13
C LEU A 578 28.20 -13.05 -26.02
N GLU A 579 29.20 -12.81 -26.87
CA GLU A 579 29.89 -13.84 -27.67
C GLU A 579 30.68 -14.80 -26.76
N ASP A 580 31.40 -14.29 -25.76
CA ASP A 580 32.09 -15.07 -24.73
C ASP A 580 31.09 -15.93 -23.93
N GLN A 581 29.99 -15.32 -23.46
CA GLN A 581 28.91 -16.04 -22.75
C GLN A 581 28.24 -17.13 -23.60
N LEU A 582 28.11 -16.91 -24.91
CA LEU A 582 27.58 -17.91 -25.84
C LEU A 582 28.58 -19.05 -26.10
N ALA A 583 29.88 -18.76 -26.11
CA ALA A 583 30.94 -19.77 -26.23
C ALA A 583 30.98 -20.68 -24.99
N ASP A 584 30.88 -20.11 -23.77
CA ASP A 584 30.79 -20.86 -22.51
C ASP A 584 29.53 -21.74 -22.45
N PHE A 585 28.39 -21.23 -22.90
CA PHE A 585 27.14 -21.99 -22.99
C PHE A 585 27.21 -23.13 -24.03
N SER A 586 27.96 -22.93 -25.12
CA SER A 586 28.21 -23.96 -26.14
C SER A 586 29.15 -25.05 -25.61
N MET A 587 30.26 -24.68 -24.96
CA MET A 587 31.20 -25.65 -24.40
C MET A 587 30.60 -26.44 -23.23
N SER A 588 29.81 -25.82 -22.36
CA SER A 588 29.15 -26.55 -21.27
C SER A 588 28.12 -27.59 -21.75
N ASN A 589 27.42 -27.35 -22.86
CA ASN A 589 26.59 -28.37 -23.52
C ASN A 589 27.41 -29.46 -24.25
N THR A 590 28.65 -29.17 -24.64
CA THR A 590 29.51 -30.09 -25.42
C THR A 590 30.26 -31.09 -24.53
N TYR A 591 30.55 -30.73 -23.27
CA TYR A 591 31.18 -31.61 -22.27
C TYR A 591 30.17 -32.17 -21.24
N GLY A 592 28.87 -32.15 -21.56
CA GLY A 592 27.76 -32.56 -20.70
C GLY A 592 27.14 -33.93 -21.01
N LEU A 593 27.94 -34.90 -21.48
CA LEU A 593 27.53 -36.28 -21.81
C LEU A 593 28.48 -37.31 -21.19
#